data_AF-A0A9E4AF08-F1
#
_entry.id   AF-A0A9E4AF08-F1
#
_cell.length_a   1.000
_cell.length_b   1.000
_cell.length_c   1.000
_cell.angle_alpha   90.00
_cell.angle_beta   90.00
_cell.angle_gamma   90.00
#
_symmetry.space_group_name_H-M   'P 1'
#
loop_
_entity.id
_entity.type
_entity.pdbx_description
1 polymer ?
#
loop_
_entity_poly.entity_id
_entity_poly.type
_entity_poly.pdbx_seq_one_letter_code
_entity_poly.pdbx_strand_id
1 'polypeptide(L)'
;MSPKVVRRKSLHRSLFNMGISGITLTNSGSLIEPQWVEITQHEISIANLPPAFEGFSIVQLTDLHHSSIVTLDYLQACFQQVVDLQPDLVVMTGDYITYQEKYAEPVAQAIGETIIEAGIPTYAVLGNHDHWNSDWNDDWNDDSDADVFPLRNRWKGDGVEVINALTAEGIKVLMNEAALLRRGSDRLWLVGCDDLLAGDFNLERALEALPSVDEPRFLLMHNPQPIESIAHHGFDLVLSGHTHGGQISLPFVPPKVGSKYLAGLFYVGASRLYVCRGLGVTGVPIRFMTTPEIACFRLVRASGVRSTTANFPTQRNSRSAYYKRLERYTRLETASSKGWSVGVFSSNRSPL
;
A
#
# COMPACT_ATOMS: atom_id res chain seq x y z
N MET A 1 -59.23 46.63 -12.95
CA MET A 1 -57.90 46.45 -13.57
C MET A 1 -56.85 46.51 -12.47
N SER A 2 -56.21 45.39 -12.17
CA SER A 2 -55.29 45.27 -11.02
C SER A 2 -53.84 45.18 -11.52
N PRO A 3 -52.93 46.09 -11.15
CA PRO A 3 -51.51 45.91 -11.41
C PRO A 3 -50.83 45.15 -10.25
N LYS A 4 -50.09 44.10 -10.62
CA LYS A 4 -49.25 43.26 -9.77
C LYS A 4 -48.03 44.05 -9.27
N VAL A 5 -47.70 43.94 -7.98
CA VAL A 5 -46.38 44.29 -7.45
C VAL A 5 -45.69 43.02 -6.97
N VAL A 6 -44.56 42.71 -7.63
CA VAL A 6 -43.70 41.55 -7.38
C VAL A 6 -42.84 41.81 -6.15
N ARG A 7 -42.97 40.98 -5.11
CA ARG A 7 -42.06 40.94 -3.95
C ARG A 7 -40.69 40.37 -4.39
N ARG A 8 -39.67 41.21 -4.50
CA ARG A 8 -38.26 40.77 -4.50
C ARG A 8 -37.95 40.13 -3.14
N LYS A 9 -37.79 38.81 -3.10
CA LYS A 9 -37.23 38.10 -1.93
C LYS A 9 -35.70 38.22 -1.98
N SER A 10 -35.13 38.55 -0.84
CA SER A 10 -33.73 38.88 -0.56
C SER A 10 -32.72 37.87 -1.12
N LEU A 11 -31.72 38.36 -1.84
CA LEU A 11 -30.56 37.60 -2.33
C LEU A 11 -29.39 37.54 -1.33
N HIS A 12 -29.59 37.94 -0.06
CA HIS A 12 -28.49 38.12 0.91
C HIS A 12 -28.39 37.05 2.01
N ARG A 13 -28.96 35.85 1.82
CA ARG A 13 -28.80 34.73 2.77
C ARG A 13 -28.04 33.51 2.25
N SER A 14 -27.61 33.51 0.99
CA SER A 14 -26.90 32.36 0.40
C SER A 14 -25.37 32.43 0.44
N LEU A 15 -24.78 33.59 0.73
CA LEU A 15 -23.31 33.74 0.75
C LEU A 15 -22.66 33.46 2.10
N PHE A 16 -23.44 33.40 3.20
CA PHE A 16 -22.89 33.14 4.53
C PHE A 16 -22.73 31.63 4.83
N ASN A 17 -23.51 30.76 4.17
CA ASN A 17 -23.46 29.31 4.40
C ASN A 17 -22.50 28.54 3.47
N MET A 18 -21.91 29.19 2.46
CA MET A 18 -20.79 28.60 1.69
C MET A 18 -19.43 28.88 2.33
N GLY A 19 -19.31 29.90 3.19
CA GLY A 19 -18.06 30.24 3.86
C GLY A 19 -17.68 29.26 4.98
N ILE A 20 -18.64 28.78 5.76
CA ILE A 20 -18.35 27.93 6.92
C ILE A 20 -18.01 26.49 6.50
N SER A 21 -18.68 25.95 5.47
CA SER A 21 -18.42 24.61 4.94
C SER A 21 -17.11 24.53 4.15
N GLY A 22 -16.72 25.62 3.46
CA GLY A 22 -15.44 25.71 2.75
C GLY A 22 -14.25 25.77 3.72
N ILE A 23 -14.37 26.54 4.81
CA ILE A 23 -13.30 26.71 5.80
C ILE A 23 -13.06 25.45 6.65
N THR A 24 -14.07 24.57 6.83
CA THR A 24 -13.86 23.28 7.52
C THR A 24 -13.20 22.22 6.64
N LEU A 25 -13.45 22.22 5.32
CA LEU A 25 -12.83 21.27 4.38
C LEU A 25 -11.39 21.66 4.00
N THR A 26 -11.05 22.94 3.99
CA THR A 26 -9.71 23.40 3.58
C THR A 26 -8.63 23.22 4.66
N ASN A 27 -8.99 23.05 5.93
CA ASN A 27 -8.02 22.88 7.01
C ASN A 27 -7.75 21.41 7.41
N SER A 28 -8.59 20.44 7.02
CA SER A 28 -8.44 19.06 7.50
C SER A 28 -7.56 18.18 6.60
N GLY A 29 -7.75 18.20 5.28
CA GLY A 29 -7.03 17.32 4.35
C GLY A 29 -5.57 17.74 4.07
N SER A 30 -5.28 19.05 4.06
CA SER A 30 -3.94 19.54 3.69
C SER A 30 -2.98 19.71 4.86
N LEU A 31 -3.49 19.76 6.10
CA LEU A 31 -2.67 20.07 7.29
C LEU A 31 -2.80 19.03 8.42
N ILE A 32 -3.93 18.33 8.56
CA ILE A 32 -4.16 17.42 9.69
C ILE A 32 -3.99 15.96 9.28
N GLU A 33 -4.65 15.53 8.20
CA GLU A 33 -4.62 14.12 7.77
C GLU A 33 -3.21 13.60 7.44
N PRO A 34 -2.31 14.34 6.78
CA PRO A 34 -0.95 13.87 6.52
C PRO A 34 -0.11 13.65 7.78
N GLN A 35 -0.50 14.22 8.93
CA GLN A 35 0.19 14.05 10.21
C GLN A 35 -0.55 13.10 11.15
N TRP A 36 -1.80 12.73 10.83
CA TRP A 36 -2.58 11.79 11.60
C TRP A 36 -2.28 10.36 11.16
N VAL A 37 -1.19 9.81 11.70
CA VAL A 37 -0.80 8.42 11.50
C VAL A 37 -1.80 7.49 12.18
N GLU A 38 -2.36 6.56 11.42
CA GLU A 38 -3.21 5.49 11.94
C GLU A 38 -2.38 4.23 12.17
N ILE A 39 -2.46 3.66 13.37
CA ILE A 39 -1.91 2.34 13.67
C ILE A 39 -3.02 1.31 13.41
N THR A 40 -2.84 0.46 12.41
CA THR A 40 -3.79 -0.62 12.09
C THR A 40 -3.30 -1.95 12.66
N GLN A 41 -4.21 -2.81 13.12
CA GLN A 41 -3.86 -4.10 13.73
C GLN A 41 -4.58 -5.24 13.03
N HIS A 42 -3.82 -6.28 12.65
CA HIS A 42 -4.31 -7.42 11.89
C HIS A 42 -3.84 -8.73 12.50
N GLU A 43 -4.76 -9.66 12.74
CA GLU A 43 -4.39 -11.03 13.10
C GLU A 43 -4.29 -11.89 11.83
N ILE A 44 -3.14 -12.53 11.63
CA ILE A 44 -2.84 -13.33 10.44
C ILE A 44 -2.75 -14.80 10.83
N SER A 45 -3.78 -15.58 10.47
CA SER A 45 -3.88 -16.99 10.85
C SER A 45 -3.04 -17.91 9.96
N ILE A 46 -1.93 -18.46 10.43
CA ILE A 46 -1.05 -19.33 9.63
C ILE A 46 -1.30 -20.80 9.97
N ALA A 47 -1.52 -21.63 8.94
CA ALA A 47 -1.91 -23.03 9.13
C ALA A 47 -0.82 -23.85 9.84
N ASN A 48 0.41 -23.73 9.34
CA ASN A 48 1.57 -24.44 9.87
C ASN A 48 2.44 -23.52 10.74
N LEU A 49 1.85 -22.61 11.51
CA LEU A 49 2.62 -21.69 12.35
C LEU A 49 3.42 -22.46 13.41
N PRO A 50 4.76 -22.39 13.40
CA PRO A 50 5.57 -23.02 14.41
C PRO A 50 5.28 -22.41 15.78
N PRO A 51 5.25 -23.21 16.87
CA PRO A 51 4.89 -22.73 18.21
C PRO A 51 5.62 -21.47 18.68
N ALA A 52 6.91 -21.32 18.37
CA ALA A 52 7.70 -20.17 18.81
C ALA A 52 7.29 -18.84 18.14
N PHE A 53 6.52 -18.90 17.04
CA PHE A 53 5.99 -17.73 16.35
C PHE A 53 4.52 -17.43 16.69
N GLU A 54 3.90 -18.18 17.61
CA GLU A 54 2.56 -17.84 18.10
C GLU A 54 2.60 -16.49 18.83
N GLY A 55 1.75 -15.56 18.39
CA GLY A 55 1.73 -14.19 18.89
C GLY A 55 2.87 -13.30 18.39
N PHE A 56 3.74 -13.78 17.50
CA PHE A 56 4.82 -12.98 16.90
C PHE A 56 4.25 -11.73 16.23
N SER A 57 4.85 -10.59 16.56
CA SER A 57 4.39 -9.28 16.14
C SER A 57 5.32 -8.68 15.08
N ILE A 58 4.73 -8.18 14.00
CA ILE A 58 5.44 -7.58 12.88
C ILE A 58 4.86 -6.19 12.63
N VAL A 59 5.69 -5.18 12.51
CA VAL A 59 5.28 -3.84 12.05
C VAL A 59 5.81 -3.63 10.64
N GLN A 60 4.93 -3.21 9.73
CA GLN A 60 5.29 -2.78 8.38
C GLN A 60 5.36 -1.26 8.31
N LEU A 61 6.49 -0.75 7.79
CA LEU A 61 6.67 0.62 7.35
C LEU A 61 6.87 0.67 5.83
N THR A 62 6.39 1.70 5.16
CA THR A 62 6.53 1.83 3.70
C THR A 62 6.29 3.26 3.26
N ASP A 63 6.75 3.60 2.06
CA ASP A 63 6.49 4.86 1.36
C ASP A 63 6.75 6.05 2.29
N LEU A 64 7.95 6.11 2.87
CA LEU A 64 8.37 7.18 3.79
C LEU A 64 8.55 8.51 3.04
N HIS A 65 9.10 8.45 1.83
CA HIS A 65 9.31 9.59 0.95
C HIS A 65 10.05 10.78 1.58
N HIS A 66 11.09 10.49 2.38
CA HIS A 66 11.89 11.54 2.98
C HIS A 66 12.38 12.52 1.90
N SER A 67 12.11 13.80 2.15
CA SER A 67 12.30 14.89 1.21
C SER A 67 12.20 16.24 1.94
N SER A 68 12.26 17.35 1.19
CA SER A 68 11.93 18.67 1.74
C SER A 68 10.47 18.82 2.18
N ILE A 69 9.59 17.92 1.75
CA ILE A 69 8.16 17.90 2.10
C ILE A 69 7.94 17.00 3.32
N VAL A 70 8.42 15.75 3.26
CA VAL A 70 8.31 14.81 4.37
C VAL A 70 9.59 14.90 5.21
N THR A 71 9.52 15.69 6.26
CA THR A 71 10.65 16.02 7.14
C THR A 71 11.08 14.83 8.00
N LEU A 72 12.35 14.81 8.42
CA LEU A 72 12.84 13.83 9.41
C LEU A 72 12.09 13.92 10.74
N ASP A 73 11.79 15.11 11.26
CA ASP A 73 11.09 15.27 12.55
C ASP A 73 9.76 14.48 12.60
N TYR A 74 9.00 14.54 11.50
CA TYR A 74 7.78 13.75 11.34
C TYR A 74 8.05 12.25 11.32
N LEU A 75 9.05 11.81 10.54
CA LEU A 75 9.40 10.39 10.44
C LEU A 75 9.94 9.85 11.76
N GLN A 76 10.77 10.60 12.48
CA GLN A 76 11.28 10.24 13.80
C GLN A 76 10.14 10.03 14.80
N ALA A 77 9.12 10.90 14.79
CA ALA A 77 7.92 10.72 15.61
C ALA A 77 7.12 9.46 15.23
N CYS A 78 7.14 9.06 13.95
CA CYS A 78 6.53 7.79 13.51
C CYS A 78 7.36 6.59 13.96
N PHE A 79 8.69 6.65 13.85
CA PHE A 79 9.58 5.58 14.30
C PHE A 79 9.49 5.37 15.80
N GLN A 80 9.35 6.45 16.59
CA GLN A 80 9.11 6.32 18.02
C GLN A 80 7.80 5.59 18.32
N GLN A 81 6.72 5.86 17.58
CA GLN A 81 5.48 5.09 17.72
C GLN A 81 5.67 3.61 17.39
N VAL A 82 6.57 3.26 16.46
CA VAL A 82 6.93 1.85 16.19
C VAL A 82 7.65 1.22 17.36
N VAL A 83 8.61 1.91 17.97
CA VAL A 83 9.31 1.43 19.17
C VAL A 83 8.34 1.21 20.33
N ASP A 84 7.38 2.14 20.53
CA ASP A 84 6.38 2.05 21.59
C ASP A 84 5.43 0.84 21.42
N LEU A 85 5.29 0.33 20.20
CA LEU A 85 4.54 -0.90 19.91
C LEU A 85 5.28 -2.19 20.30
N GLN A 86 6.60 -2.10 20.56
CA GLN A 86 7.48 -3.21 20.94
C GLN A 86 7.36 -4.46 20.03
N PRO A 87 7.46 -4.31 18.69
CA PRO A 87 7.34 -5.45 17.78
C PRO A 87 8.53 -6.40 17.88
N ASP A 88 8.30 -7.69 17.56
CA ASP A 88 9.38 -8.66 17.41
C ASP A 88 10.21 -8.42 16.12
N LEU A 89 9.63 -7.73 15.13
CA LEU A 89 10.21 -7.50 13.81
C LEU A 89 9.63 -6.24 13.16
N VAL A 90 10.49 -5.45 12.52
CA VAL A 90 10.06 -4.43 11.54
C VAL A 90 10.39 -4.90 10.13
N VAL A 91 9.46 -4.70 9.21
CA VAL A 91 9.67 -4.90 7.78
C VAL A 91 9.37 -3.62 7.03
N MET A 92 10.19 -3.31 6.04
CA MET A 92 10.07 -2.10 5.24
C MET A 92 9.90 -2.45 3.76
N THR A 93 8.86 -1.91 3.14
CA THR A 93 8.48 -2.30 1.76
C THR A 93 8.74 -1.22 0.72
N GLY A 94 9.77 -0.41 0.90
CA GLY A 94 10.27 0.52 -0.13
C GLY A 94 9.78 1.96 -0.04
N ASP A 95 10.32 2.79 -0.95
CA ASP A 95 10.08 4.22 -1.12
C ASP A 95 10.49 5.05 0.11
N TYR A 96 11.77 4.95 0.49
CA TYR A 96 12.36 5.69 1.60
C TYR A 96 12.59 7.16 1.25
N ILE A 97 12.94 7.45 0.00
CA ILE A 97 13.29 8.80 -0.47
C ILE A 97 12.36 9.29 -1.58
N THR A 98 12.47 10.58 -1.91
CA THR A 98 11.85 11.12 -3.14
C THR A 98 12.83 12.00 -3.90
N TYR A 99 13.01 11.70 -5.19
CA TYR A 99 13.72 12.51 -6.19
C TYR A 99 15.23 12.73 -6.00
N GLN A 100 15.83 12.54 -4.83
CA GLN A 100 17.24 12.81 -4.60
C GLN A 100 17.84 11.83 -3.60
N GLU A 101 18.95 11.20 -3.98
CA GLU A 101 19.69 10.23 -3.16
C GLU A 101 20.21 10.82 -1.84
N LYS A 102 20.43 12.15 -1.77
CA LYS A 102 20.89 12.84 -0.55
C LYS A 102 19.96 12.66 0.66
N TYR A 103 18.72 12.24 0.43
CA TYR A 103 17.76 11.94 1.50
C TYR A 103 17.91 10.52 2.06
N ALA A 104 18.70 9.64 1.44
CA ALA A 104 18.84 8.25 1.83
C ALA A 104 19.57 8.09 3.17
N GLU A 105 20.76 8.69 3.30
CA GLU A 105 21.54 8.63 4.53
C GLU A 105 20.79 9.21 5.73
N PRO A 106 20.18 10.42 5.67
CA PRO A 106 19.49 10.97 6.83
C PRO A 106 18.28 10.16 7.31
N VAL A 107 17.47 9.59 6.39
CA VAL A 107 16.34 8.76 6.80
C VAL A 107 16.79 7.40 7.33
N ALA A 108 17.85 6.82 6.77
CA ALA A 108 18.45 5.60 7.29
C ALA A 108 18.98 5.82 8.71
N GLN A 109 19.76 6.88 8.95
CA GLN A 109 20.27 7.25 10.28
C GLN A 109 19.14 7.40 11.30
N ALA A 110 18.05 8.08 10.94
CA ALA A 110 16.89 8.22 11.83
C ALA A 110 16.25 6.85 12.18
N ILE A 111 16.24 5.89 11.25
CA ILE A 111 15.80 4.50 11.51
C ILE A 111 16.81 3.78 12.42
N GLY A 112 18.12 3.92 12.14
CA GLY A 112 19.21 3.36 12.93
C GLY A 112 19.14 3.79 14.40
N GLU A 113 19.16 5.09 14.63
CA GLU A 113 19.13 5.74 15.95
C GLU A 113 17.84 5.49 16.74
N THR A 114 16.75 5.07 16.07
CA THR A 114 15.45 4.83 16.74
C THR A 114 15.12 3.35 16.84
N ILE A 115 14.94 2.67 15.70
CA ILE A 115 14.42 1.30 15.64
C ILE A 115 15.54 0.29 15.89
N ILE A 116 16.71 0.49 15.28
CA ILE A 116 17.83 -0.46 15.42
C ILE A 116 18.48 -0.34 16.79
N GLU A 117 18.70 0.88 17.30
CA GLU A 117 19.18 1.09 18.68
C GLU A 117 18.22 0.53 19.74
N ALA A 118 16.91 0.51 19.48
CA ALA A 118 15.92 -0.17 20.33
C ALA A 118 16.02 -1.71 20.28
N GLY A 119 16.90 -2.27 19.44
CA GLY A 119 17.17 -3.71 19.34
C GLY A 119 16.16 -4.47 18.49
N ILE A 120 15.37 -3.78 17.66
CA ILE A 120 14.32 -4.38 16.85
C ILE A 120 14.91 -4.82 15.49
N PRO A 121 14.94 -6.13 15.16
CA PRO A 121 15.41 -6.60 13.87
C PRO A 121 14.59 -5.99 12.74
N THR A 122 15.27 -5.48 11.71
CA THR A 122 14.62 -4.80 10.58
C THR A 122 15.09 -5.37 9.24
N TYR A 123 14.12 -5.65 8.37
CA TYR A 123 14.36 -6.10 6.99
C TYR A 123 13.68 -5.16 6.00
N ALA A 124 14.31 -4.94 4.86
CA ALA A 124 13.88 -3.97 3.86
C ALA A 124 13.89 -4.55 2.45
N VAL A 125 13.02 -4.05 1.59
CA VAL A 125 13.15 -4.10 0.12
C VAL A 125 13.10 -2.67 -0.43
N LEU A 126 13.49 -2.47 -1.68
CA LEU A 126 13.39 -1.18 -2.34
C LEU A 126 12.04 -0.96 -3.01
N GLY A 127 11.65 0.30 -3.13
CA GLY A 127 10.55 0.78 -3.96
C GLY A 127 11.06 1.56 -5.17
N ASN A 128 10.16 1.93 -6.08
CA ASN A 128 10.56 2.56 -7.34
C ASN A 128 11.25 3.91 -7.16
N HIS A 129 10.97 4.65 -6.08
CA HIS A 129 11.64 5.92 -5.80
C HIS A 129 13.07 5.75 -5.26
N ASP A 130 13.42 4.57 -4.76
CA ASP A 130 14.74 4.30 -4.19
C ASP A 130 15.79 4.04 -5.28
N HIS A 131 15.34 3.73 -6.49
CA HIS A 131 16.14 3.62 -7.71
C HIS A 131 16.26 4.96 -8.45
N TRP A 132 16.11 6.08 -7.74
CA TRP A 132 16.30 7.38 -8.37
C TRP A 132 17.76 7.54 -8.80
N ASN A 133 18.00 7.98 -10.04
CA ASN A 133 19.34 8.30 -10.54
C ASN A 133 19.50 9.83 -10.61
N SER A 134 20.35 10.38 -9.74
CA SER A 134 20.62 11.82 -9.68
C SER A 134 21.59 12.33 -10.76
N ASP A 135 22.37 11.44 -11.38
CA ASP A 135 23.33 11.72 -12.45
C ASP A 135 22.69 11.77 -13.85
N TRP A 136 21.39 11.48 -13.98
CA TRP A 136 20.69 11.56 -15.25
C TRP A 136 20.58 13.02 -15.71
N ASN A 137 21.48 13.39 -16.63
CA ASN A 137 21.58 14.73 -17.21
C ASN A 137 20.29 15.06 -17.98
N ASP A 138 19.73 16.26 -17.73
CA ASP A 138 18.55 16.81 -18.42
C ASP A 138 18.85 17.18 -19.90
N ASP A 139 19.42 16.27 -20.68
CA ASP A 139 19.56 16.47 -22.12
C ASP A 139 18.21 16.17 -22.79
N TRP A 140 17.29 17.11 -22.62
CA TRP A 140 15.89 17.14 -23.11
C TRP A 140 15.73 16.98 -24.64
N ASN A 141 16.81 16.76 -25.39
CA ASN A 141 16.86 16.86 -26.85
C ASN A 141 16.94 15.53 -27.60
N ASP A 142 16.98 14.37 -26.93
CA ASP A 142 17.06 13.07 -27.62
C ASP A 142 15.98 12.05 -27.20
N ASP A 143 14.80 12.52 -26.76
CA ASP A 143 13.63 11.65 -26.59
C ASP A 143 12.75 11.71 -27.85
N SER A 144 13.16 10.98 -28.89
CA SER A 144 12.28 10.65 -30.02
C SER A 144 11.16 9.65 -29.65
N ASP A 145 11.15 9.16 -28.40
CA ASP A 145 10.16 8.25 -27.81
C ASP A 145 9.27 8.93 -26.73
N ALA A 146 9.11 10.27 -26.80
CA ALA A 146 8.35 11.09 -25.83
C ALA A 146 6.85 10.76 -25.65
N ASP A 147 6.33 9.72 -26.30
CA ASP A 147 4.96 9.23 -26.14
C ASP A 147 4.74 8.38 -24.88
N VAL A 148 5.78 8.13 -24.07
CA VAL A 148 5.69 7.33 -22.82
C VAL A 148 6.32 8.09 -21.64
N PHE A 149 5.50 8.80 -20.86
CA PHE A 149 5.78 9.33 -19.51
C PHE A 149 7.28 9.62 -19.17
N PRO A 150 7.76 10.87 -19.28
CA PRO A 150 9.18 11.26 -19.17
C PRO A 150 9.85 11.04 -17.79
N LEU A 151 9.17 10.42 -16.82
CA LEU A 151 9.70 10.12 -15.49
C LEU A 151 10.33 8.71 -15.40
N ARG A 152 10.03 7.82 -16.34
CA ARG A 152 10.42 6.40 -16.26
C ARG A 152 11.92 6.15 -16.38
N ASN A 153 12.65 7.06 -17.04
CA ASN A 153 14.10 6.95 -17.18
C ASN A 153 14.86 7.38 -15.92
N ARG A 154 14.23 8.14 -15.01
CA ARG A 154 14.84 8.61 -13.76
C ARG A 154 14.81 7.58 -12.63
N TRP A 155 13.95 6.56 -12.74
CA TRP A 155 13.86 5.39 -11.85
C TRP A 155 14.72 4.22 -12.35
N LYS A 156 15.91 4.51 -12.89
CA LYS A 156 16.84 3.50 -13.43
C LYS A 156 18.20 3.49 -12.72
N GLY A 157 18.27 4.12 -11.54
CA GLY A 157 19.39 3.92 -10.63
C GLY A 157 19.40 2.47 -10.14
N ASP A 158 20.56 1.97 -9.75
CA ASP A 158 20.70 0.62 -9.20
C ASP A 158 20.28 0.54 -7.71
N GLY A 159 19.90 1.68 -7.11
CA GLY A 159 19.45 1.79 -5.72
C GLY A 159 20.58 1.67 -4.70
N VAL A 160 21.85 1.67 -5.14
CA VAL A 160 23.02 1.39 -4.31
C VAL A 160 23.16 2.40 -3.17
N GLU A 161 22.84 3.68 -3.38
CA GLU A 161 22.89 4.72 -2.34
C GLU A 161 21.94 4.39 -1.19
N VAL A 162 20.71 3.99 -1.51
CA VAL A 162 19.70 3.62 -0.51
C VAL A 162 20.08 2.32 0.19
N ILE A 163 20.55 1.32 -0.56
CA ILE A 163 21.02 0.04 0.01
C ILE A 163 22.17 0.28 0.99
N ASN A 164 23.15 1.09 0.60
CA ASN A 164 24.33 1.40 1.42
C ASN A 164 23.92 2.16 2.69
N ALA A 165 23.07 3.18 2.56
CA ALA A 165 22.56 3.94 3.69
C ALA A 165 21.82 3.04 4.70
N LEU A 166 20.89 2.20 4.24
CA LEU A 166 20.15 1.29 5.12
C LEU A 166 21.06 0.24 5.76
N THR A 167 21.98 -0.34 4.98
CA THR A 167 22.89 -1.39 5.47
C THR A 167 23.90 -0.85 6.48
N ALA A 168 24.36 0.40 6.32
CA ALA A 168 25.25 1.06 7.27
C ALA A 168 24.64 1.14 8.69
N GLU A 169 23.32 1.26 8.76
CA GLU A 169 22.55 1.34 10.02
C GLU A 169 22.12 -0.05 10.54
N GLY A 170 22.59 -1.14 9.91
CA GLY A 170 22.29 -2.51 10.35
C GLY A 170 20.96 -3.08 9.87
N ILE A 171 20.28 -2.40 8.93
CA ILE A 171 19.06 -2.89 8.28
C ILE A 171 19.44 -3.93 7.22
N LYS A 172 18.73 -5.06 7.19
CA LYS A 172 18.97 -6.11 6.19
C LYS A 172 18.12 -5.87 4.95
N VAL A 173 18.75 -5.43 3.87
CA VAL A 173 18.08 -5.23 2.58
C VAL A 173 18.06 -6.55 1.78
N LEU A 174 16.89 -6.96 1.31
CA LEU A 174 16.67 -8.20 0.55
C LEU A 174 16.38 -7.87 -0.91
N MET A 175 17.35 -8.14 -1.80
CA MET A 175 17.26 -7.83 -3.23
C MET A 175 17.15 -9.12 -4.04
N ASN A 176 15.92 -9.63 -4.18
CA ASN A 176 15.64 -10.97 -4.75
C ASN A 176 16.31 -12.09 -3.96
N GLU A 177 16.13 -12.02 -2.64
CA GLU A 177 16.79 -12.88 -1.68
C GLU A 177 15.80 -13.34 -0.61
N ALA A 178 16.16 -14.40 0.12
CA ALA A 178 15.40 -14.87 1.26
C ALA A 178 16.24 -14.91 2.52
N ALA A 179 15.64 -14.48 3.62
CA ALA A 179 16.19 -14.57 4.95
C ALA A 179 15.37 -15.53 5.81
N LEU A 180 16.08 -16.33 6.60
CA LEU A 180 15.47 -17.24 7.55
C LEU A 180 15.43 -16.59 8.94
N LEU A 181 14.21 -16.37 9.46
CA LEU A 181 13.98 -16.06 10.86
C LEU A 181 13.97 -17.34 11.69
N ARG A 182 14.70 -17.34 12.81
CA ARG A 182 14.77 -18.47 13.73
C ARG A 182 14.37 -18.06 15.13
N ARG A 183 13.52 -18.86 15.77
CA ARG A 183 13.26 -18.82 17.22
C ARG A 183 13.44 -20.23 17.77
N GLY A 184 14.62 -20.50 18.36
CA GLY A 184 15.02 -21.87 18.69
C GLY A 184 15.17 -22.73 17.42
N SER A 185 14.48 -23.87 17.36
CA SER A 185 14.44 -24.74 16.17
C SER A 185 13.43 -24.29 15.11
N ASP A 186 12.49 -23.43 15.48
CA ASP A 186 11.39 -23.02 14.61
C ASP A 186 11.84 -21.98 13.58
N ARG A 187 11.23 -22.05 12.39
CA ARG A 187 11.64 -21.34 11.18
C ARG A 187 10.49 -20.59 10.54
N LEU A 188 10.76 -19.37 10.06
CA LEU A 188 9.89 -18.58 9.20
C LEU A 188 10.74 -17.89 8.14
N TRP A 189 10.30 -17.89 6.89
CA TRP A 189 11.04 -17.28 5.79
C TRP A 189 10.47 -15.91 5.44
N LEU A 190 11.37 -14.92 5.33
CA LEU A 190 11.12 -13.65 4.68
C LEU A 190 11.76 -13.69 3.30
N VAL A 191 10.97 -13.54 2.26
CA VAL A 191 11.43 -13.39 0.88
C VAL A 191 11.29 -11.93 0.52
N GLY A 192 12.33 -11.32 -0.05
CA GLY A 192 12.28 -9.95 -0.55
C GLY A 192 12.58 -9.91 -2.03
N CYS A 193 11.74 -9.21 -2.79
CA CYS A 193 11.97 -8.94 -4.19
C CYS A 193 12.25 -7.46 -4.41
N ASP A 194 13.11 -7.19 -5.39
CA ASP A 194 13.35 -5.83 -5.88
C ASP A 194 12.09 -5.25 -6.54
N ASP A 195 12.04 -3.93 -6.76
CA ASP A 195 10.88 -3.25 -7.32
C ASP A 195 10.58 -3.67 -8.77
N LEU A 196 9.29 -3.78 -9.11
CA LEU A 196 8.81 -4.19 -10.43
C LEU A 196 9.10 -3.15 -11.53
N LEU A 197 9.00 -1.86 -11.20
CA LEU A 197 9.01 -0.78 -12.18
C LEU A 197 10.41 -0.25 -12.44
N ALA A 198 11.24 -0.24 -11.40
CA ALA A 198 12.55 0.40 -11.40
C ALA A 198 13.72 -0.59 -11.23
N GLY A 199 13.48 -1.69 -10.52
CA GLY A 199 14.48 -2.71 -10.21
C GLY A 199 14.36 -3.97 -11.08
N ASP A 200 15.03 -5.04 -10.64
CA ASP A 200 14.98 -6.38 -11.25
C ASP A 200 14.08 -7.30 -10.41
N PHE A 201 12.75 -7.13 -10.44
CA PHE A 201 11.85 -8.06 -9.74
C PHE A 201 12.08 -9.50 -10.21
N ASN A 202 12.66 -10.34 -9.34
CA ASN A 202 13.03 -11.72 -9.68
C ASN A 202 12.69 -12.68 -8.53
N LEU A 203 11.44 -13.14 -8.53
CA LEU A 203 10.94 -14.05 -7.50
C LEU A 203 11.61 -15.43 -7.54
N GLU A 204 11.88 -15.95 -8.74
CA GLU A 204 12.49 -17.28 -8.89
C GLU A 204 13.85 -17.33 -8.18
N ARG A 205 14.70 -16.32 -8.41
CA ARG A 205 15.98 -16.17 -7.71
C ARG A 205 15.80 -16.07 -6.20
N ALA A 206 14.84 -15.28 -5.74
CA ALA A 206 14.56 -15.14 -4.31
C ALA A 206 14.12 -16.46 -3.65
N LEU A 207 13.51 -17.36 -4.42
CA LEU A 207 13.04 -18.65 -3.96
C LEU A 207 14.10 -19.76 -3.98
N GLU A 208 15.24 -19.58 -4.65
CA GLU A 208 16.29 -20.61 -4.78
C GLU A 208 16.83 -21.08 -3.43
N ALA A 209 16.85 -20.20 -2.43
CA ALA A 209 17.36 -20.51 -1.09
C ALA A 209 16.39 -21.31 -0.22
N LEU A 210 15.13 -21.50 -0.65
CA LEU A 210 14.10 -22.11 0.19
C LEU A 210 14.16 -23.64 0.13
N PRO A 211 14.29 -24.33 1.28
CA PRO A 211 14.45 -25.78 1.29
C PRO A 211 13.14 -26.54 1.06
N SER A 212 11.98 -25.92 1.32
CA SER A 212 10.66 -26.53 1.14
C SER A 212 9.54 -25.49 1.10
N VAL A 213 8.37 -25.90 0.59
CA VAL A 213 7.17 -25.06 0.50
C VAL A 213 6.25 -25.13 1.74
N ASP A 214 6.53 -26.04 2.68
CA ASP A 214 5.65 -26.33 3.82
C ASP A 214 5.88 -25.42 5.04
N GLU A 215 7.02 -24.72 5.07
CA GLU A 215 7.32 -23.74 6.10
C GLU A 215 6.62 -22.40 5.82
N PRO A 216 6.28 -21.61 6.86
CA PRO A 216 5.69 -20.30 6.64
C PRO A 216 6.61 -19.38 5.85
N ARG A 217 6.06 -18.76 4.80
CA ARG A 217 6.81 -17.89 3.88
C ARG A 217 6.07 -16.60 3.68
N PHE A 218 6.71 -15.49 4.02
CA PHE A 218 6.21 -14.15 3.78
C PHE A 218 7.00 -13.49 2.66
N LEU A 219 6.34 -12.69 1.84
CA LEU A 219 6.96 -11.94 0.75
C LEU A 219 6.88 -10.44 1.04
N LEU A 220 8.00 -9.76 0.89
CA LEU A 220 8.14 -8.31 0.87
C LEU A 220 8.32 -7.89 -0.58
N MET A 221 7.46 -6.99 -1.07
CA MET A 221 7.59 -6.39 -2.40
C MET A 221 6.98 -5.00 -2.36
N HIS A 222 7.54 -4.02 -3.05
CA HIS A 222 6.98 -2.67 -3.01
C HIS A 222 5.65 -2.59 -3.78
N ASN A 223 5.65 -2.97 -5.06
CA ASN A 223 4.48 -2.90 -5.93
C ASN A 223 3.56 -4.13 -5.75
N PRO A 224 2.23 -3.96 -5.54
CA PRO A 224 1.31 -5.08 -5.36
C PRO A 224 0.96 -5.82 -6.66
N GLN A 225 1.24 -5.25 -7.83
CA GLN A 225 0.81 -5.75 -9.13
C GLN A 225 1.26 -7.19 -9.46
N PRO A 226 2.48 -7.64 -9.12
CA PRO A 226 2.93 -9.01 -9.39
C PRO A 226 2.09 -10.10 -8.74
N ILE A 227 1.29 -9.79 -7.70
CA ILE A 227 0.52 -10.81 -6.95
C ILE A 227 -0.33 -11.71 -7.84
N GLU A 228 -0.86 -11.18 -8.95
CA GLU A 228 -1.70 -11.94 -9.88
C GLU A 228 -0.98 -13.13 -10.51
N SER A 229 0.29 -12.95 -10.87
CA SER A 229 1.08 -14.00 -11.49
C SER A 229 1.72 -14.92 -10.45
N ILE A 230 2.02 -14.44 -9.24
CA ILE A 230 2.77 -15.19 -8.23
C ILE A 230 1.91 -15.82 -7.13
N ALA A 231 0.61 -15.56 -7.08
CA ALA A 231 -0.29 -16.10 -6.06
C ALA A 231 -0.29 -17.64 -5.96
N HIS A 232 0.08 -18.33 -7.04
CA HIS A 232 0.18 -19.78 -7.07
C HIS A 232 1.32 -20.34 -6.21
N HIS A 233 2.32 -19.53 -5.85
CA HIS A 233 3.37 -19.94 -4.90
C HIS A 233 2.85 -20.07 -3.45
N GLY A 234 1.67 -19.50 -3.14
CA GLY A 234 0.97 -19.68 -1.87
C GLY A 234 1.72 -19.11 -0.66
N PHE A 235 2.12 -17.84 -0.73
CA PHE A 235 2.70 -17.11 0.40
C PHE A 235 1.66 -16.91 1.50
N ASP A 236 2.05 -17.16 2.73
CA ASP A 236 1.18 -17.00 3.90
C ASP A 236 0.77 -15.54 4.13
N LEU A 237 1.68 -14.61 3.79
CA LEU A 237 1.48 -13.18 3.83
C LEU A 237 2.40 -12.50 2.79
N VAL A 238 1.87 -11.54 2.06
CA VAL A 238 2.60 -10.68 1.13
C VAL A 238 2.37 -9.25 1.60
N LEU A 239 3.43 -8.49 1.83
CA LEU A 239 3.40 -7.12 2.33
C LEU A 239 3.90 -6.18 1.24
N SER A 240 3.13 -5.13 0.99
CA SER A 240 3.39 -4.16 -0.07
C SER A 240 2.91 -2.75 0.29
N GLY A 241 3.45 -1.75 -0.40
CA GLY A 241 3.08 -0.34 -0.32
C GLY A 241 2.67 0.21 -1.69
N HIS A 242 3.41 1.20 -2.19
CA HIS A 242 3.39 1.78 -3.54
C HIS A 242 2.16 2.64 -3.89
N THR A 243 0.99 2.25 -3.43
CA THR A 243 -0.26 2.82 -3.92
C THR A 243 -0.75 4.00 -3.09
N HIS A 244 -0.13 4.24 -1.93
CA HIS A 244 -0.51 5.24 -0.95
C HIS A 244 -2.00 5.21 -0.54
N GLY A 245 -2.75 4.13 -0.79
CA GLY A 245 -4.21 4.13 -0.64
C GLY A 245 -4.95 5.08 -1.59
N GLY A 246 -4.34 5.49 -2.70
CA GLY A 246 -4.86 6.53 -3.59
C GLY A 246 -4.34 7.93 -3.29
N GLN A 247 -3.73 8.15 -2.11
CA GLN A 247 -3.32 9.44 -1.51
C GLN A 247 -4.46 10.47 -1.36
N ILE A 248 -5.21 10.75 -2.43
CA ILE A 248 -6.38 11.61 -2.46
C ILE A 248 -7.59 10.77 -2.90
N SER A 249 -8.43 10.39 -1.94
CA SER A 249 -9.64 9.60 -2.17
C SER A 249 -10.87 10.50 -2.13
N LEU A 250 -11.37 10.90 -3.30
CA LEU A 250 -12.59 11.70 -3.41
C LEU A 250 -13.82 10.78 -3.51
N PRO A 251 -14.91 11.08 -2.78
CA PRO A 251 -16.18 10.38 -2.95
C PRO A 251 -16.61 10.40 -4.42
N PHE A 252 -17.01 9.25 -4.95
CA PHE A 252 -17.53 9.05 -6.31
C PHE A 252 -16.53 9.21 -7.47
N VAL A 253 -15.27 9.53 -7.19
CA VAL A 253 -14.20 9.55 -8.21
C VAL A 253 -13.31 8.33 -8.01
N PRO A 254 -13.17 7.44 -9.02
CA PRO A 254 -12.26 6.31 -8.89
C PRO A 254 -10.82 6.81 -8.73
N PRO A 255 -10.02 6.22 -7.83
CA PRO A 255 -8.63 6.60 -7.65
C PRO A 255 -7.85 6.31 -8.93
N LYS A 256 -6.97 7.24 -9.31
CA LYS A 256 -6.11 7.12 -10.50
C LYS A 256 -4.75 6.51 -10.16
N VAL A 257 -4.75 5.49 -9.32
CA VAL A 257 -3.56 4.69 -9.03
C VAL A 257 -3.73 3.41 -9.85
N GLY A 258 -2.77 3.12 -10.73
CA GLY A 258 -2.85 2.04 -11.74
C GLY A 258 -2.93 0.60 -11.19
N SER A 259 -3.41 0.43 -9.97
CA SER A 259 -3.56 -0.83 -9.25
C SER A 259 -4.99 -0.99 -8.74
N LYS A 260 -5.52 -2.22 -8.83
CA LYS A 260 -6.78 -2.60 -8.16
C LYS A 260 -6.62 -2.81 -6.65
N TYR A 261 -5.39 -2.91 -6.17
CA TYR A 261 -5.01 -3.11 -4.78
C TYR A 261 -4.59 -1.79 -4.16
N LEU A 262 -5.51 -1.09 -3.51
CA LEU A 262 -5.28 0.25 -3.00
C LEU A 262 -4.83 0.26 -1.54
N ALA A 263 -5.51 -0.45 -0.66
CA ALA A 263 -5.18 -0.50 0.76
C ALA A 263 -5.88 -1.66 1.45
N GLY A 264 -5.23 -2.23 2.46
CA GLY A 264 -5.76 -3.29 3.32
C GLY A 264 -5.46 -4.70 2.84
N LEU A 265 -6.17 -5.67 3.44
CA LEU A 265 -5.97 -7.09 3.22
C LEU A 265 -6.82 -7.64 2.05
N PHE A 266 -6.16 -8.37 1.16
CA PHE A 266 -6.72 -9.05 0.00
C PHE A 266 -6.35 -10.53 0.01
N TYR A 267 -7.25 -11.36 -0.54
CA TYR A 267 -7.01 -12.78 -0.74
C TYR A 267 -6.87 -13.04 -2.23
N VAL A 268 -5.71 -13.52 -2.66
CA VAL A 268 -5.38 -13.75 -4.07
C VAL A 268 -4.85 -15.17 -4.20
N GLY A 269 -5.68 -16.06 -4.77
CA GLY A 269 -5.38 -17.49 -4.79
C GLY A 269 -5.21 -18.04 -3.36
N ALA A 270 -4.07 -18.67 -3.09
CA ALA A 270 -3.71 -19.16 -1.76
C ALA A 270 -2.99 -18.11 -0.91
N SER A 271 -2.63 -16.96 -1.50
CA SER A 271 -1.86 -15.91 -0.83
C SER A 271 -2.73 -14.82 -0.21
N ARG A 272 -2.18 -14.14 0.79
CA ARG A 272 -2.79 -12.97 1.43
C ARG A 272 -1.92 -11.76 1.18
N LEU A 273 -2.44 -10.77 0.48
CA LEU A 273 -1.74 -9.52 0.20
C LEU A 273 -2.24 -8.43 1.14
N TYR A 274 -1.33 -7.76 1.82
CA TYR A 274 -1.60 -6.51 2.50
C TYR A 274 -0.95 -5.35 1.75
N VAL A 275 -1.75 -4.33 1.44
CA VAL A 275 -1.25 -3.07 0.87
C VAL A 275 -1.38 -1.97 1.91
N CYS A 276 -0.23 -1.51 2.41
CA CYS A 276 -0.14 -0.42 3.37
C CYS A 276 -0.24 0.94 2.65
N ARG A 277 -0.87 1.92 3.30
CA ARG A 277 -1.03 3.27 2.75
C ARG A 277 0.24 4.13 2.84
N GLY A 278 1.24 3.66 3.59
CA GLY A 278 2.52 4.34 3.78
C GLY A 278 2.46 5.60 4.65
N LEU A 279 3.63 6.16 4.95
CA LEU A 279 3.76 7.31 5.88
C LEU A 279 3.85 8.67 5.20
N GLY A 280 4.51 8.73 4.05
CA GLY A 280 4.86 9.95 3.33
C GLY A 280 3.83 10.35 2.28
N VAL A 281 4.23 11.21 1.35
CA VAL A 281 3.40 11.66 0.22
C VAL A 281 4.29 11.87 -1.00
N THR A 282 3.73 11.70 -2.20
CA THR A 282 4.41 12.03 -3.45
C THR A 282 3.64 13.09 -4.24
N GLY A 283 4.34 13.88 -5.05
CA GLY A 283 3.73 14.93 -5.86
C GLY A 283 3.03 16.00 -5.02
N VAL A 284 1.69 16.05 -5.06
CA VAL A 284 0.90 17.03 -4.30
C VAL A 284 0.83 16.58 -2.83
N PRO A 285 1.35 17.36 -1.86
CA PRO A 285 1.55 16.92 -0.47
C PRO A 285 0.26 16.97 0.35
N ILE A 286 -0.76 16.25 -0.10
CA ILE A 286 -2.10 16.24 0.50
C ILE A 286 -2.53 14.79 0.59
N ARG A 287 -3.03 14.40 1.76
CA ARG A 287 -3.77 13.16 1.96
C ARG A 287 -5.22 13.51 2.26
N PHE A 288 -6.16 12.87 1.58
CA PHE A 288 -7.59 13.11 1.83
C PHE A 288 -8.36 11.80 1.85
N MET A 289 -9.03 11.51 2.98
CA MET A 289 -9.70 10.25 3.29
C MET A 289 -8.77 9.02 3.21
N THR A 290 -7.46 9.25 3.31
CA THR A 290 -6.41 8.23 3.21
C THR A 290 -5.26 8.60 4.14
N THR A 291 -5.46 8.38 5.43
CA THR A 291 -4.47 8.66 6.48
C THR A 291 -3.20 7.85 6.28
N PRO A 292 -2.03 8.40 6.66
CA PRO A 292 -0.81 7.63 6.81
C PRO A 292 -1.01 6.42 7.72
N GLU A 293 -0.20 5.37 7.53
CA GLU A 293 -0.42 4.09 8.20
C GLU A 293 0.87 3.47 8.74
N ILE A 294 0.80 2.97 9.98
CA ILE A 294 1.71 1.96 10.55
C ILE A 294 0.90 0.68 10.70
N ALA A 295 1.22 -0.36 9.92
CA ALA A 295 0.47 -1.60 9.92
C ALA A 295 1.11 -2.64 10.84
N CYS A 296 0.35 -3.16 11.79
CA CYS A 296 0.79 -4.14 12.77
C CYS A 296 0.12 -5.49 12.51
N PHE A 297 0.91 -6.56 12.51
CA PHE A 297 0.46 -7.92 12.27
C PHE A 297 0.81 -8.78 13.47
N ARG A 298 -0.16 -9.56 13.94
CA ARG A 298 0.04 -10.59 14.96
C ARG A 298 -0.21 -11.95 14.35
N LEU A 299 0.79 -12.82 14.40
CA LEU A 299 0.66 -14.18 13.89
C LEU A 299 -0.09 -15.05 14.88
N VAL A 300 -1.07 -15.81 14.40
CA VAL A 300 -1.83 -16.78 15.20
C VAL A 300 -1.92 -18.09 14.45
N ARG A 301 -1.90 -19.23 15.14
CA ARG A 301 -2.11 -20.53 14.49
C ARG A 301 -3.55 -20.66 14.02
N ALA A 302 -3.75 -21.13 12.79
CA ALA A 302 -5.09 -21.43 12.30
C ALA A 302 -5.69 -22.64 13.05
N SER A 303 -6.88 -22.47 13.61
CA SER A 303 -7.63 -23.56 14.24
C SER A 303 -8.41 -24.37 13.19
N GLY A 304 -7.79 -25.38 12.57
CA GLY A 304 -8.49 -26.36 11.72
C GLY A 304 -7.65 -27.07 10.66
N VAL A 305 -7.82 -28.40 10.56
CA VAL A 305 -7.21 -29.30 9.55
C VAL A 305 -7.62 -28.87 8.14
N ARG A 306 -6.66 -28.81 7.20
CA ARG A 306 -6.92 -28.64 5.76
C ARG A 306 -7.91 -29.70 5.27
N SER A 307 -9.13 -29.31 4.91
CA SER A 307 -9.90 -30.11 3.95
C SER A 307 -9.22 -29.95 2.58
N THR A 308 -8.72 -31.03 2.01
CA THR A 308 -8.18 -31.10 0.65
C THR A 308 -9.26 -30.97 -0.44
N THR A 309 -10.49 -30.64 -0.05
CA THR A 309 -11.58 -30.25 -0.95
C THR A 309 -12.31 -29.05 -0.35
N ALA A 310 -11.67 -27.87 -0.38
CA ALA A 310 -12.33 -26.65 0.03
C ALA A 310 -12.74 -25.86 -1.23
N ASN A 311 -14.02 -25.97 -1.59
CA ASN A 311 -14.73 -24.85 -2.21
C ASN A 311 -14.47 -23.64 -1.31
N PHE A 312 -13.61 -22.73 -1.77
CA PHE A 312 -13.28 -21.52 -1.03
C PHE A 312 -14.58 -20.77 -0.73
N PRO A 313 -14.96 -20.61 0.55
CA PRO A 313 -16.03 -19.69 0.87
C PRO A 313 -15.53 -18.31 0.45
N THR A 314 -16.20 -17.70 -0.52
CA THR A 314 -16.13 -16.27 -0.79
C THR A 314 -16.73 -15.54 0.41
N GLN A 315 -15.99 -15.49 1.52
CA GLN A 315 -16.40 -14.69 2.66
C GLN A 315 -15.98 -13.25 2.45
N ARG A 316 -16.99 -12.48 2.02
CA ARG A 316 -17.33 -11.13 2.48
C ARG A 316 -16.22 -10.44 3.27
N ASN A 317 -15.41 -9.70 2.53
CA ASN A 317 -14.68 -8.50 2.94
C ASN A 317 -15.21 -7.92 4.26
N SER A 318 -14.34 -7.72 5.24
CA SER A 318 -14.50 -6.70 6.29
C SER A 318 -14.45 -5.31 5.63
N ARG A 319 -15.51 -5.01 4.86
CA ARG A 319 -15.72 -3.76 4.14
C ARG A 319 -15.72 -2.63 5.15
N SER A 320 -14.74 -1.73 5.03
CA SER A 320 -14.77 -0.39 5.61
C SER A 320 -16.18 0.20 5.47
N ALA A 321 -16.61 0.97 6.46
CA ALA A 321 -17.92 1.63 6.50
C ALA A 321 -18.24 2.42 5.21
N TYR A 322 -17.20 2.85 4.48
CA TYR A 322 -17.27 3.45 3.15
C TYR A 322 -17.81 2.48 2.08
N TYR A 323 -17.24 1.27 1.96
CA TYR A 323 -17.68 0.26 0.99
C TYR A 323 -19.06 -0.34 1.30
N LYS A 324 -19.45 -0.41 2.60
CA LYS A 324 -20.82 -0.79 3.01
C LYS A 324 -21.88 0.27 2.62
N ARG A 325 -21.46 1.51 2.33
CA ARG A 325 -22.36 2.59 1.87
C ARG A 325 -22.58 2.52 0.35
N LEU A 326 -21.56 2.15 -0.43
CA LEU A 326 -21.66 1.98 -1.89
C LEU A 326 -22.60 0.84 -2.31
N GLU A 327 -22.57 -0.33 -1.65
CA GLU A 327 -23.44 -1.47 -2.01
C GLU A 327 -24.93 -1.23 -1.76
N ARG A 328 -25.29 -0.32 -0.84
CA ARG A 328 -26.68 0.06 -0.61
C ARG A 328 -27.28 0.81 -1.80
N TYR A 329 -26.46 1.45 -2.63
CA TYR A 329 -26.92 2.17 -3.82
C TYR A 329 -26.94 1.29 -5.08
N THR A 330 -26.03 0.33 -5.21
CA THR A 330 -26.07 -0.65 -6.34
C THR A 330 -27.26 -1.61 -6.27
N ARG A 331 -27.78 -1.90 -5.05
CA ARG A 331 -29.03 -2.67 -4.89
C ARG A 331 -30.30 -1.86 -5.15
N LEU A 332 -30.25 -0.53 -5.14
CA LEU A 332 -31.39 0.30 -5.48
C LEU A 332 -31.55 0.46 -7.01
N GLU A 333 -30.47 0.32 -7.78
CA GLU A 333 -30.55 0.34 -9.25
C GLU A 333 -31.03 -0.97 -9.89
N THR A 334 -31.00 -2.09 -9.16
CA THR A 334 -31.54 -3.38 -9.64
C THR A 334 -32.99 -3.63 -9.20
N ALA A 335 -33.62 -2.69 -8.48
CA ALA A 335 -34.99 -2.84 -7.98
C ALA A 335 -36.04 -1.95 -8.68
N SER A 336 -35.69 -1.22 -9.75
CA SER A 336 -36.69 -0.43 -10.51
C SER A 336 -36.57 -0.56 -12.02
N SER A 337 -36.78 -1.76 -12.55
CA SER A 337 -37.19 -1.93 -13.96
C SER A 337 -38.32 -2.95 -14.08
N LYS A 338 -39.50 -2.60 -13.55
CA LYS A 338 -40.77 -3.20 -13.94
C LYS A 338 -41.51 -2.26 -14.90
N GLY A 339 -41.80 -2.77 -16.10
CA GLY A 339 -42.59 -2.16 -17.17
C GLY A 339 -41.77 -1.14 -17.94
N TRP A 340 -41.49 -1.30 -19.24
CA TRP A 340 -42.43 -1.50 -20.34
C TRP A 340 -41.87 -2.42 -21.44
N SER A 341 -42.78 -3.09 -22.14
CA SER A 341 -42.61 -4.08 -23.20
C SER A 341 -42.63 -3.49 -24.62
N VAL A 342 -41.71 -3.89 -25.51
CA VAL A 342 -41.87 -4.08 -26.98
C VAL A 342 -40.62 -4.87 -27.44
N GLY A 343 -40.61 -5.92 -28.25
CA GLY A 343 -41.59 -6.73 -28.95
C GLY A 343 -40.83 -7.91 -29.59
N VAL A 344 -41.46 -9.08 -29.64
CA VAL A 344 -40.89 -10.33 -30.16
C VAL A 344 -40.91 -10.30 -31.70
N PHE A 345 -39.81 -10.68 -32.34
CA PHE A 345 -39.84 -11.38 -33.63
C PHE A 345 -38.80 -12.49 -33.65
N SER A 346 -39.31 -13.72 -33.75
CA SER A 346 -38.58 -14.93 -34.08
C SER A 346 -38.40 -15.06 -35.59
N SER A 347 -37.25 -15.57 -36.05
CA SER A 347 -37.23 -16.78 -36.88
C SER A 347 -35.80 -17.23 -37.18
N ASN A 348 -35.56 -18.51 -36.92
CA ASN A 348 -34.51 -19.35 -37.48
C ASN A 348 -34.04 -18.96 -38.89
N ARG A 349 -32.72 -18.97 -39.11
CA ARG A 349 -32.02 -19.89 -40.05
C ARG A 349 -30.50 -19.75 -39.88
N SER A 350 -29.85 -20.91 -39.82
CA SER A 350 -28.40 -21.19 -39.85
C SER A 350 -27.77 -20.84 -41.23
N PRO A 351 -26.51 -21.25 -41.51
CA PRO A 351 -25.26 -20.57 -41.22
C PRO A 351 -24.51 -20.17 -42.51
N LEU A 352 -23.45 -19.37 -42.39
CA LEU A 352 -22.16 -19.53 -43.08
C LEU A 352 -21.10 -18.70 -42.36
#